data_AF-A0A7G9B6H9-F1
#
_entry.id   AF-A0A7G9B6H9-F1
#
_cell.length_a   1.000
_cell.length_b   1.000
_cell.length_c   1.000
_cell.angle_alpha   90.00
_cell.angle_beta   90.00
_cell.angle_gamma   90.00
#
_symmetry.space_group_name_H-M   'P 1'
#
loop_
_entity.id
_entity.type
_entity.pdbx_description
1 polymer ?
#
loop_
_entity_poly.entity_id
_entity_poly.type
_entity_poly.pdbx_seq_one_letter_code
_entity_poly.pdbx_strand_id
1 'polypeptide(L)'
;MTVAKRTRDTVLYIQSEWSKSHAEPIDPGQLHLFLCDERSGKLTEDQKVFVRSLRDEMRSVYGAVVCRLMLCEEMLRRNMVADADAYRSVFYPEGNNALWQLHRAG
;
A
#
# COMPACT_ATOMS: atom_id res chain seq x y z
N MET A 1 -8.69 9.76 -5.12
CA MET A 1 -8.14 9.64 -3.74
C MET A 1 -7.13 10.76 -3.53
N THR A 2 -7.21 11.51 -2.44
CA THR A 2 -6.28 12.64 -2.19
C THR A 2 -4.94 12.15 -1.64
N VAL A 3 -3.87 12.91 -1.88
CA VAL A 3 -2.53 12.62 -1.33
C VAL A 3 -2.58 12.54 0.20
N ALA A 4 -3.32 13.45 0.85
CA ALA A 4 -3.48 13.45 2.31
C ALA A 4 -4.09 12.15 2.85
N LYS A 5 -5.09 11.58 2.16
CA LYS A 5 -5.69 10.30 2.57
C LYS A 5 -4.69 9.15 2.41
N ARG A 6 -3.97 9.10 1.28
CA ARG A 6 -2.91 8.11 1.04
C ARG A 6 -1.86 8.14 2.13
N THR A 7 -1.36 9.33 2.50
CA THR A 7 -0.37 9.50 3.56
C THR A 7 -0.92 9.02 4.91
N ARG A 8 -2.16 9.36 5.25
CA ARG A 8 -2.80 8.91 6.50
C ARG A 8 -2.94 7.38 6.55
N ASP A 9 -3.36 6.75 5.46
CA ASP A 9 -3.49 5.29 5.38
C ASP A 9 -2.10 4.63 5.52
N THR A 10 -1.07 5.20 4.90
CA THR A 10 0.32 4.74 5.05
C THR A 10 0.84 4.90 6.49
N VAL A 11 0.51 5.99 7.20
CA VAL A 11 0.84 6.16 8.63
C VAL A 11 0.24 5.02 9.46
N LEU A 12 -1.05 4.73 9.28
CA LEU A 12 -1.75 3.68 10.04
C LEU A 12 -1.16 2.30 9.76
N TYR A 13 -0.86 2.00 8.50
CA TYR A 13 -0.23 0.74 8.11
C TYR A 13 1.15 0.57 8.76
N ILE A 14 2.01 1.59 8.67
CA ILE A 14 3.35 1.55 9.27
C ILE A 14 3.28 1.36 10.78
N GLN A 15 2.38 2.07 11.47
CA GLN A 15 2.17 1.91 12.91
C GLN A 15 1.76 0.48 13.26
N SER A 16 0.86 -0.11 12.48
CA SER A 16 0.40 -1.48 12.66
C SER A 16 1.50 -2.52 12.39
N GLU A 17 2.41 -2.28 11.45
CA GLU A 17 3.52 -3.19 11.19
C GLU A 17 4.63 -3.04 12.22
N TRP A 18 4.93 -1.81 12.63
CA TRP A 18 5.96 -1.51 13.63
C TRP A 18 5.65 -2.15 14.98
N SER A 19 4.39 -2.07 15.43
CA SER A 19 3.94 -2.62 16.71
C SER A 19 4.05 -4.15 16.83
N LYS A 20 4.22 -4.88 15.72
CA LYS A 20 4.39 -6.33 15.73
C LYS A 20 5.74 -6.77 16.30
N SER A 21 6.76 -5.92 16.22
CA SER A 21 8.13 -6.24 16.63
C SER A 21 8.77 -5.20 17.56
N HIS A 22 8.11 -4.06 17.80
CA HIS A 22 8.63 -2.99 18.64
C HIS A 22 7.61 -2.57 19.70
N ALA A 23 8.07 -2.46 20.95
CA ALA A 23 7.24 -2.04 22.08
C ALA A 23 6.99 -0.53 22.09
N GLU A 24 7.98 0.27 21.70
CA GLU A 24 7.86 1.73 21.63
C GLU A 24 7.30 2.14 20.26
N PRO A 25 6.16 2.86 20.19
CA PRO A 25 5.60 3.30 18.92
C PRO A 25 6.45 4.40 18.27
N ILE A 26 6.35 4.53 16.94
CA ILE A 26 6.89 5.70 16.24
C ILE A 26 5.98 6.90 16.55
N ASP A 27 6.54 8.10 16.77
CA ASP A 27 5.70 9.30 16.90
C ASP A 27 4.90 9.54 15.60
N PRO A 28 3.55 9.52 15.63
CA PRO A 28 2.73 9.65 14.43
C PRO A 28 2.93 11.00 13.72
N GLY A 29 3.25 12.07 14.46
CA GLY A 29 3.51 13.40 13.91
C GLY A 29 4.82 13.45 13.13
N GLN A 30 5.90 12.92 13.69
CA GLN A 30 7.21 12.82 13.03
C GLN A 30 7.12 11.90 11.81
N LEU A 31 6.39 10.79 11.92
CA LEU A 31 6.14 9.88 10.80
C LEU A 31 5.38 10.57 9.66
N HIS A 32 4.31 11.31 9.99
CA HIS A 32 3.55 12.05 9.00
C HIS A 32 4.41 13.08 8.26
N LEU A 33 5.22 13.85 8.99
CA LEU A 33 6.16 14.81 8.40
C LEU A 33 7.15 14.13 7.47
N PHE A 34 7.75 13.02 7.91
CA PHE A 34 8.71 12.26 7.11
C PHE A 34 8.10 11.69 5.82
N LEU A 35 6.85 11.25 5.86
CA LEU A 35 6.14 10.74 4.67
C LEU A 35 5.77 11.85 3.67
N CYS A 36 5.59 13.08 4.14
CA CYS A 36 5.37 14.25 3.29
C CYS A 36 6.67 14.77 2.69
N ASP A 37 7.74 14.81 3.49
CA ASP A 37 9.10 15.20 3.11
C ASP A 37 10.12 14.42 3.96
N GLU A 38 10.97 13.61 3.31
CA GLU A 38 11.96 12.78 4.02
C GLU A 38 13.00 13.58 4.82
N ARG A 39 13.16 14.88 4.53
CA ARG A 39 14.05 15.78 5.29
C ARG A 39 13.41 16.30 6.57
N SER A 40 12.10 16.10 6.71
CA SER A 40 11.29 16.54 7.83
C SER A 40 11.00 15.38 8.78
N GLY A 41 10.77 15.70 10.06
CA GLY A 41 10.48 14.71 11.10
C GLY A 41 11.75 14.18 11.81
N LYS A 42 11.62 13.90 13.10
CA LYS A 42 12.69 13.42 13.98
C LYS A 42 12.60 11.90 14.18
N LEU A 43 12.78 11.16 13.09
CA LEU A 43 12.86 9.69 13.13
C LEU A 43 14.31 9.23 13.33
N THR A 44 14.50 8.12 14.04
CA THR A 44 15.80 7.43 14.10
C THR A 44 16.14 6.80 12.74
N GLU A 45 17.41 6.47 12.47
CA GLU A 45 17.77 5.83 11.20
C GLU A 45 17.06 4.47 11.01
N ASP A 46 16.92 3.69 12.08
CA ASP A 46 16.18 2.42 12.05
C ASP A 46 14.71 2.63 11.66
N GLN A 47 14.06 3.63 12.25
CA GLN A 47 12.69 4.01 11.88
C GLN A 47 12.62 4.46 10.43
N LYS A 48 13.57 5.27 9.94
CA LYS A 48 13.58 5.72 8.55
C LYS A 48 13.72 4.57 7.56
N VAL A 49 14.62 3.61 7.82
CA VAL A 49 14.79 2.41 6.98
C VAL A 49 13.48 1.61 6.92
N PHE A 50 12.86 1.39 8.08
CA PHE A 50 11.58 0.68 8.16
C PHE A 50 10.45 1.40 7.41
N VAL A 51 10.31 2.70 7.64
CA VAL A 51 9.27 3.55 7.04
C VAL A 51 9.41 3.62 5.52
N ARG A 52 10.64 3.71 4.98
CA ARG A 52 10.88 3.72 3.53
C ARG A 52 10.39 2.43 2.88
N SER A 53 10.76 1.28 3.44
CA SER A 53 10.35 -0.03 2.93
C SER A 53 8.82 -0.15 2.83
N LEU A 54 8.11 0.14 3.92
CA LEU A 54 6.65 0.01 3.96
C LEU A 54 5.92 1.09 3.16
N ARG A 55 6.50 2.29 3.05
CA ARG A 55 5.98 3.33 2.15
C ARG A 55 6.03 2.86 0.70
N ASP A 56 7.14 2.25 0.30
CA ASP A 56 7.34 1.77 -1.07
C ASP A 56 6.43 0.57 -1.36
N GLU A 57 6.20 -0.31 -0.38
CA GLU A 57 5.17 -1.36 -0.43
C GLU A 57 3.77 -0.77 -0.64
N MET A 58 3.34 0.18 0.19
CA MET A 58 2.04 0.85 0.04
C MET A 58 1.91 1.56 -1.32
N ARG A 59 2.98 2.20 -1.80
CA ARG A 59 3.02 2.81 -3.12
C ARG A 59 2.82 1.77 -4.23
N SER A 60 3.42 0.59 -4.11
CA SER A 60 3.24 -0.53 -5.03
C SER A 60 1.79 -1.03 -5.02
N VAL A 61 1.18 -1.19 -3.84
CA VAL A 61 -0.22 -1.60 -3.68
C VAL A 61 -1.17 -0.61 -4.38
N TYR A 62 -1.02 0.69 -4.14
CA TYR A 62 -1.83 1.69 -4.83
C TYR A 62 -1.62 1.67 -6.35
N GLY A 63 -0.38 1.51 -6.81
CA GLY A 63 -0.07 1.37 -8.23
C GLY A 63 -0.78 0.18 -8.86
N ALA A 64 -0.71 -0.99 -8.20
CA ALA A 64 -1.38 -2.20 -8.66
C ALA A 64 -2.91 -2.04 -8.72
N VAL A 65 -3.53 -1.43 -7.72
CA VAL A 65 -4.98 -1.17 -7.73
C VAL A 65 -5.37 -0.25 -8.89
N VAL A 66 -4.62 0.83 -9.14
CA VAL A 66 -4.88 1.74 -10.26
C VAL A 66 -4.74 1.02 -11.60
N CYS A 67 -3.67 0.24 -11.80
CA CYS A 67 -3.47 -0.55 -13.01
C CYS A 67 -4.62 -1.54 -13.24
N ARG A 68 -5.09 -2.22 -12.19
CA ARG A 68 -6.20 -3.18 -12.30
C ARG A 68 -7.53 -2.50 -12.60
N LEU A 69 -7.80 -1.33 -12.02
CA LEU A 69 -9.00 -0.56 -12.35
C LEU A 69 -9.00 -0.11 -13.82
N MET A 70 -7.88 0.41 -14.32
CA MET A 70 -7.72 0.79 -15.73
C MET A 70 -7.86 -0.41 -16.66
N LEU A 71 -7.29 -1.56 -16.29
CA LEU A 71 -7.42 -2.79 -17.08
C LEU A 71 -8.87 -3.28 -17.13
N CYS A 72 -9.56 -3.30 -15.99
CA CYS A 72 -10.98 -3.67 -15.91
C CYS A 72 -11.83 -2.80 -16.84
N GLU A 73 -11.64 -1.48 -16.77
CA GLU A 73 -12.34 -0.51 -17.62
C GLU A 73 -12.10 -0.79 -19.11
N GLU A 74 -10.84 -1.02 -19.51
CA GLU A 74 -10.50 -1.28 -20.90
C GLU A 74 -11.08 -2.61 -21.41
N MET A 75 -11.09 -3.65 -20.58
CA MET A 75 -11.67 -4.94 -20.93
C MET A 75 -13.20 -4.87 -21.08
N LEU A 76 -13.88 -4.09 -20.22
CA LEU A 76 -15.31 -3.81 -20.33
C LEU A 76 -15.61 -3.08 -21.64
N ARG A 77 -14.84 -2.02 -21.94
CA ARG A 77 -14.99 -1.21 -23.16
C ARG A 77 -14.82 -2.03 -24.44
N ARG A 78 -13.99 -3.08 -24.40
CA ARG A 78 -13.75 -4.00 -25.52
C ARG A 78 -14.67 -5.23 -25.56
N ASN A 79 -15.63 -5.34 -24.64
CA ASN A 79 -16.48 -6.53 -24.47
C ASN A 79 -15.68 -7.82 -24.26
N MET A 80 -14.50 -7.74 -23.65
CA MET A 80 -13.67 -8.90 -23.31
C MET A 80 -14.15 -9.62 -22.04
N VAL A 81 -14.88 -8.90 -21.18
CA VAL A 81 -15.57 -9.40 -19.99
C VAL A 81 -16.97 -8.83 -19.95
N ALA A 82 -17.93 -9.58 -19.41
CA ALA A 82 -19.34 -9.18 -19.39
C ALA A 82 -19.61 -8.05 -18.37
N ASP A 83 -18.97 -8.11 -17.22
CA ASP A 83 -19.12 -7.16 -16.13
C ASP A 83 -17.88 -7.19 -15.19
N ALA A 84 -17.93 -6.37 -14.14
CA ALA A 84 -16.85 -6.30 -13.16
C ALA A 84 -16.68 -7.61 -12.37
N ASP A 85 -17.72 -8.41 -12.18
CA ASP A 85 -17.63 -9.68 -11.46
C ASP A 85 -16.96 -10.76 -12.31
N ALA A 86 -17.24 -10.78 -13.62
CA ALA A 86 -16.53 -11.60 -14.60
C ALA A 86 -15.04 -11.22 -14.69
N TYR A 87 -14.70 -9.93 -14.61
CA TYR A 87 -13.31 -9.50 -14.46
C TYR A 87 -12.71 -10.02 -13.15
N ARG A 88 -13.42 -9.87 -12.02
CA ARG A 88 -12.93 -10.29 -10.71
C ARG A 88 -12.69 -11.80 -10.62
N SER A 89 -13.57 -12.63 -11.17
CA SER A 89 -13.42 -14.09 -11.13
C SER A 89 -12.17 -14.58 -11.87
N VAL A 90 -11.77 -13.90 -12.94
CA VAL A 90 -10.57 -14.24 -13.73
C VAL A 90 -9.28 -13.78 -13.03
N PHE A 91 -9.27 -12.56 -12.49
CA PHE A 91 -8.03 -11.93 -11.99
C PHE A 91 -7.90 -11.93 -10.45
N TYR A 92 -8.95 -12.29 -9.71
CA TYR A 92 -9.00 -12.38 -8.25
C TYR A 92 -9.71 -13.67 -7.81
N PRO A 93 -9.24 -14.87 -8.21
CA PRO A 93 -9.85 -16.10 -7.77
C PRO A 93 -9.85 -16.17 -6.23
N GLU A 94 -11.00 -16.52 -5.66
CA GLU A 94 -11.22 -16.69 -4.23
C GLU A 94 -10.16 -17.65 -3.68
N GLY A 95 -9.14 -17.09 -3.03
CA GLY A 95 -7.91 -17.81 -2.66
C GLY A 95 -6.67 -16.92 -2.67
N ASN A 96 -6.70 -15.79 -3.38
CA ASN A 96 -5.54 -14.90 -3.55
C ASN A 96 -5.53 -13.65 -2.65
N ASN A 97 -6.33 -13.63 -1.57
CA ASN A 97 -6.28 -12.58 -0.54
C ASN A 97 -4.95 -12.55 0.24
N ALA A 98 -4.02 -13.46 -0.07
CA ALA A 98 -2.68 -13.57 0.51
C ALA A 98 -1.56 -13.06 -0.43
N LEU A 99 -1.85 -12.38 -1.55
CA LEU A 99 -0.79 -11.89 -2.45
C LEU A 99 0.15 -10.85 -1.82
N TRP A 100 -0.26 -10.16 -0.75
CA TRP A 100 0.63 -9.30 0.02
C TRP A 100 1.68 -10.08 0.84
N GLN A 101 1.52 -11.40 1.01
CA GLN A 101 2.51 -12.26 1.67
C GLN A 101 3.59 -12.77 0.70
N LEU A 102 3.38 -12.71 -0.62
CA LEU A 102 4.28 -13.32 -1.60
C LEU A 102 5.53 -12.46 -1.94
N HIS A 103 5.58 -11.20 -1.51
CA HIS A 103 6.75 -10.33 -1.72
C HIS A 103 7.71 -10.28 -0.51
N ARG A 104 7.72 -11.34 0.33
CA ARG A 104 8.67 -11.50 1.46
C ARG A 104 9.79 -12.52 1.16
N ALA A 105 9.99 -12.92 -0.09
CA ALA A 105 11.12 -13.78 -0.46
C ALA A 105 11.78 -13.25 -1.73
N GLY A 106 13.02 -12.77 -1.59
CA GLY A 106 13.89 -12.33 -2.70
C GLY A 106 14.60 -11.03 -2.39
#